data_AF-M7MK14-F1
#
_entry.id   AF-M7MK14-F1
#
_cell.length_a   1.000
_cell.length_b   1.000
_cell.length_c   1.000
_cell.angle_alpha   90.00
_cell.angle_beta   90.00
_cell.angle_gamma   90.00
#
_symmetry.space_group_name_H-M   'P 1'
#
loop_
_entity.id
_entity.type
_entity.pdbx_description
1 polymer ?
#
loop_
_entity_poly.entity_id
_entity_poly.type
_entity_poly.pdbx_seq_one_letter_code
_entity_poly.pdbx_strand_id
1 'polypeptide(L)'
;MFKHQHPYKPFIPKHATKLIVGTLPPPRFTIGDLKPADVDFCYGSTDGQLWKILDTIFELGLKYENTKEAIYQRKQFLLDRGIGICDMVESAEREKIDASDLGMQNIVLRDLVGYLKEFPNVDTLLFTGGNSKNGPEYFFRKHLKEYNLK
;
A
#
# COMPACT_ATOMS: atom_id res chain seq x y z
N MET A 1 12.53 20.50 1.17
CA MET A 1 12.30 19.11 0.73
C MET A 1 10.80 18.89 0.65
N PHE A 2 10.32 18.13 -0.33
CA PHE A 2 8.91 17.78 -0.46
C PHE A 2 8.53 16.77 0.64
N LYS A 3 7.46 17.04 1.40
CA LYS A 3 6.91 16.10 2.36
C LYS A 3 5.96 15.13 1.65
N HIS A 4 6.42 13.90 1.46
CA HIS A 4 5.63 12.81 0.91
C HIS A 4 4.85 12.14 2.05
N GLN A 5 3.57 12.47 2.16
CA GLN A 5 2.65 11.88 3.15
C GLN A 5 1.80 10.79 2.50
N HIS A 6 1.64 9.66 3.17
CA HIS A 6 0.73 8.61 2.71
C HIS A 6 -0.72 9.14 2.73
N PRO A 7 -1.47 9.09 1.61
CA PRO A 7 -2.79 9.70 1.47
C PRO A 7 -3.91 8.90 2.17
N TYR A 8 -3.74 7.58 2.30
CA TYR A 8 -4.77 6.68 2.84
C TYR A 8 -4.39 6.09 4.18
N LYS A 9 -5.37 5.87 5.05
CA LYS A 9 -5.20 4.94 6.18
C LYS A 9 -5.09 3.49 5.67
N PRO A 10 -4.50 2.56 6.44
CA PRO A 10 -4.58 1.14 6.14
C PRO A 10 -6.03 0.70 5.94
N PHE A 11 -6.26 -0.17 4.95
CA PHE A 11 -7.56 -0.79 4.73
C PHE A 11 -7.45 -2.25 5.14
N ILE A 12 -7.97 -2.61 6.32
CA ILE A 12 -7.86 -3.98 6.83
C ILE A 12 -9.25 -4.44 7.27
N PRO A 13 -9.91 -5.35 6.53
CA PRO A 13 -11.14 -5.99 6.96
C PRO A 13 -10.97 -6.68 8.32
N LYS A 14 -12.00 -6.68 9.17
CA LYS A 14 -11.95 -7.34 10.49
C LYS A 14 -11.66 -8.84 10.39
N HIS A 15 -12.13 -9.48 9.33
CA HIS A 15 -11.92 -10.90 9.02
C HIS A 15 -10.74 -11.14 8.07
N ALA A 16 -9.84 -10.17 7.89
CA ALA A 16 -8.70 -10.33 7.00
C ALA A 16 -7.82 -11.50 7.47
N THR A 17 -7.41 -12.35 6.51
CA THR A 17 -6.41 -13.41 6.72
C THR A 17 -5.11 -13.10 6.01
N LYS A 18 -5.12 -12.13 5.08
CA LYS A 18 -3.99 -11.78 4.22
C LYS A 18 -3.80 -10.29 4.24
N LEU A 19 -2.57 -9.84 4.16
CA LEU A 19 -2.23 -8.42 4.07
C LEU A 19 -1.26 -8.18 2.93
N ILE A 20 -1.65 -7.35 1.97
CA ILE A 20 -0.75 -6.83 0.94
C ILE A 20 0.01 -5.66 1.54
N VAL A 21 1.34 -5.74 1.47
CA VAL A 21 2.25 -4.80 2.12
C VAL A 21 3.13 -4.11 1.09
N GLY A 22 2.89 -2.82 0.89
CA GLY A 22 3.70 -1.95 0.03
C GLY A 22 4.67 -1.05 0.77
N THR A 23 5.34 -0.20 -0.01
CA THR A 23 6.25 0.82 0.52
C THR A 23 5.51 2.12 0.81
N LEU A 24 5.15 2.85 -0.24
CA LEU A 24 4.49 4.16 -0.24
C LEU A 24 3.93 4.41 -1.66
N PRO A 25 2.72 4.97 -1.83
CA PRO A 25 2.20 5.28 -3.16
C PRO A 25 3.03 6.39 -3.84
N PRO A 26 2.86 6.64 -5.15
CA PRO A 26 3.58 7.72 -5.82
C PRO A 26 3.27 9.10 -5.19
N PRO A 27 4.24 10.04 -5.11
CA PRO A 27 4.08 11.35 -4.46
C PRO A 27 2.87 12.16 -4.94
N ARG A 28 2.46 11.98 -6.20
CA ARG A 28 1.31 12.68 -6.78
C ARG A 28 -0.01 12.38 -6.05
N PHE A 29 -0.12 11.21 -5.42
CA PHE A 29 -1.27 10.85 -4.59
C PHE A 29 -1.31 11.65 -3.28
N THR A 30 -0.17 12.09 -2.75
CA THR A 30 -0.12 12.98 -1.59
C THR A 30 -0.81 14.32 -1.85
N ILE A 31 -0.63 14.86 -3.06
CA ILE A 31 -1.12 16.19 -3.45
C ILE A 31 -2.41 16.14 -4.28
N GLY A 32 -2.93 14.95 -4.56
CA GLY A 32 -4.14 14.76 -5.38
C GLY A 32 -3.96 15.00 -6.88
N ASP A 33 -2.72 15.06 -7.38
CA ASP A 33 -2.39 15.21 -8.80
C ASP A 33 -2.48 13.85 -9.53
N LEU A 34 -3.71 13.31 -9.57
CA LEU A 34 -3.99 11.98 -10.08
C LEU A 34 -4.07 11.97 -11.61
N LYS A 35 -3.47 10.95 -12.24
CA LYS A 35 -3.67 10.69 -13.68
C LYS A 35 -5.13 10.33 -13.95
N PRO A 36 -5.65 10.51 -15.17
CA PRO A 36 -7.05 10.18 -15.50
C PRO A 36 -7.44 8.72 -15.19
N ALA A 37 -6.49 7.79 -15.28
CA ALA A 37 -6.68 6.37 -14.99
C ALA A 37 -6.13 5.94 -13.61
N ASP A 38 -5.72 6.90 -12.76
CA ASP A 38 -5.47 6.62 -11.35
C ASP A 38 -6.81 6.54 -10.63
N VAL A 39 -6.97 5.58 -9.73
CA VAL A 39 -8.11 5.51 -8.82
C VAL A 39 -7.67 6.01 -7.46
N ASP A 40 -8.42 6.91 -6.83
CA ASP A 40 -8.08 7.49 -5.53
C ASP A 40 -8.28 6.48 -4.37
N PHE A 41 -7.47 5.42 -4.38
CA PHE A 41 -7.47 4.32 -3.43
C PHE A 41 -6.09 3.65 -3.36
N CYS A 42 -5.87 2.80 -2.36
CA CYS A 42 -4.64 2.03 -2.21
C CYS A 42 -4.28 1.28 -3.51
N TYR A 43 -3.00 1.32 -3.89
CA TYR A 43 -2.50 0.77 -5.18
C TYR A 43 -3.17 1.33 -6.44
N GLY A 44 -3.92 2.44 -6.34
CA GLY A 44 -4.72 2.96 -7.43
C GLY A 44 -3.94 3.60 -8.58
N SER A 45 -2.61 3.66 -8.50
CA SER A 45 -1.76 4.11 -9.58
C SER A 45 -1.96 3.27 -10.85
N THR A 46 -2.25 3.92 -11.97
CA THR A 46 -2.30 3.29 -13.29
C THR A 46 -0.95 2.71 -13.73
N ASP A 47 0.15 3.22 -13.16
CA ASP A 47 1.50 2.68 -13.38
C ASP A 47 1.69 1.34 -12.66
N GLY A 48 0.86 1.04 -11.65
CA GLY A 48 0.89 -0.20 -10.89
C GLY A 48 0.27 -1.38 -11.64
N GLN A 49 0.65 -2.59 -11.22
CA GLN A 49 0.17 -3.85 -11.81
C GLN A 49 -0.81 -4.61 -10.90
N LEU A 50 -0.86 -4.31 -9.60
CA LEU A 50 -1.66 -5.09 -8.64
C LEU A 50 -3.11 -5.25 -9.11
N TRP A 51 -3.81 -4.14 -9.34
CA TRP A 51 -5.21 -4.21 -9.75
C TRP A 51 -5.41 -4.83 -11.12
N LYS A 52 -4.49 -4.63 -12.07
CA LYS A 52 -4.56 -5.26 -13.41
C LYS A 52 -4.45 -6.77 -13.33
N ILE A 53 -3.52 -7.26 -12.50
CA ILE A 53 -3.33 -8.69 -12.26
C ILE A 53 -4.57 -9.26 -11.57
N LEU A 54 -5.04 -8.63 -10.48
CA LEU A 54 -6.22 -9.09 -9.75
C LEU A 54 -7.49 -9.10 -10.62
N ASP A 55 -7.69 -8.05 -11.43
CA ASP A 55 -8.80 -7.96 -12.38
C ASP A 55 -8.77 -9.10 -13.40
N THR A 56 -7.58 -9.42 -13.92
CA THR A 56 -7.41 -10.49 -14.91
C THR A 56 -7.63 -11.87 -14.30
N ILE A 57 -6.99 -12.18 -13.16
CA ILE A 57 -7.05 -13.54 -12.59
C ILE A 57 -8.39 -13.86 -11.92
N PHE A 58 -9.17 -12.84 -11.56
CA PHE A 58 -10.48 -13.00 -10.93
C PHE A 58 -11.65 -12.49 -11.76
N GLU A 59 -11.40 -12.08 -13.01
CA GLU A 59 -12.40 -11.61 -13.97
C GLU A 59 -13.34 -10.54 -13.37
N LEU A 60 -12.75 -9.53 -12.71
CA LEU A 60 -13.51 -8.60 -11.86
C LEU A 60 -14.27 -7.52 -12.67
N GLY A 61 -13.83 -7.21 -13.88
CA GLY A 61 -14.38 -6.12 -14.70
C GLY A 61 -14.16 -4.76 -14.03
N LEU A 62 -12.96 -4.51 -13.51
CA LEU A 62 -12.66 -3.28 -12.79
C LEU A 62 -12.73 -2.05 -13.69
N LYS A 63 -13.35 -0.98 -13.18
CA LYS A 63 -13.24 0.36 -13.72
C LYS A 63 -11.92 0.99 -13.27
N TYR A 64 -11.25 1.69 -14.19
CA TYR A 64 -9.98 2.38 -13.94
C TYR A 64 -10.11 3.91 -13.98
N GLU A 65 -11.28 4.43 -14.29
CA GLU A 65 -11.60 5.85 -14.12
C GLU A 65 -11.73 6.18 -12.63
N ASN A 66 -11.25 7.35 -12.20
CA ASN A 66 -11.32 7.79 -10.82
C ASN A 66 -12.76 8.09 -10.37
N THR A 67 -13.50 7.04 -10.01
CA THR A 67 -14.92 7.11 -9.66
C THR A 67 -15.19 6.40 -8.33
N LYS A 68 -16.29 6.77 -7.68
CA LYS A 68 -16.76 6.07 -6.46
C LYS A 68 -16.99 4.58 -6.72
N GLU A 69 -17.43 4.23 -7.92
CA GLU A 69 -17.64 2.84 -8.33
C GLU A 69 -16.32 2.07 -8.44
N ALA A 70 -15.29 2.64 -9.07
CA ALA A 70 -13.97 2.03 -9.15
C ALA A 70 -13.36 1.77 -7.76
N ILE A 71 -13.56 2.69 -6.82
CA ILE A 71 -13.16 2.54 -5.42
C ILE A 71 -13.99 1.44 -4.73
N TYR A 72 -15.30 1.41 -4.97
CA TYR A 72 -16.21 0.42 -4.40
C TYR A 72 -15.86 -1.00 -4.86
N GLN A 73 -15.63 -1.23 -6.16
CA GLN A 73 -15.24 -2.55 -6.69
C GLN A 73 -13.99 -3.10 -6.00
N ARG A 74 -12.97 -2.25 -5.83
CA ARG A 74 -11.71 -2.59 -5.14
C ARG A 74 -11.96 -2.95 -3.67
N LYS A 75 -12.74 -2.12 -2.96
CA LYS A 75 -13.09 -2.38 -1.56
C LYS A 75 -13.89 -3.67 -1.40
N GLN A 76 -14.89 -3.91 -2.25
CA GLN A 76 -15.70 -5.14 -2.21
C GLN A 76 -14.83 -6.37 -2.43
N PHE A 77 -14.00 -6.36 -3.48
CA PHE A 77 -13.08 -7.47 -3.73
C PHE A 77 -12.18 -7.78 -2.52
N LEU A 78 -11.61 -6.75 -1.89
CA LEU A 78 -10.76 -6.91 -0.69
C LEU A 78 -11.55 -7.45 0.51
N LEU A 79 -12.78 -6.97 0.72
CA LEU A 79 -13.68 -7.47 1.77
C LEU A 79 -14.03 -8.94 1.53
N ASP A 80 -14.50 -9.28 0.34
CA ASP A 80 -14.95 -10.63 -0.02
C ASP A 80 -13.82 -11.66 0.09
N ARG A 81 -12.58 -11.26 -0.22
CA ARG A 81 -11.41 -12.13 -0.14
C ARG A 81 -10.70 -12.11 1.20
N GLY A 82 -11.14 -11.28 2.16
CA GLY A 82 -10.45 -11.12 3.45
C GLY A 82 -9.00 -10.65 3.28
N ILE A 83 -8.78 -9.70 2.37
CA ILE A 83 -7.46 -9.14 2.06
C ILE A 83 -7.41 -7.70 2.59
N GLY A 84 -6.44 -7.42 3.46
CA GLY A 84 -6.08 -6.05 3.83
C GLY A 84 -4.99 -5.48 2.91
N ILE A 85 -4.83 -4.16 2.94
CA ILE A 85 -3.71 -3.42 2.39
C ILE A 85 -3.15 -2.48 3.44
N CYS A 86 -1.85 -2.57 3.71
CA CYS A 86 -1.12 -1.65 4.56
C CYS A 86 0.30 -1.45 4.04
N ASP A 87 0.63 -0.24 3.63
CA ASP A 87 2.00 0.11 3.27
C ASP A 87 2.87 0.33 4.52
N MET A 88 4.20 0.26 4.37
CA MET A 88 5.16 0.37 5.47
C MET A 88 5.47 1.81 5.86
N VAL A 89 5.42 2.75 4.93
CA VAL A 89 5.84 4.14 5.17
C VAL A 89 4.61 5.02 5.38
N GLU A 90 4.57 5.74 6.51
CA GLU A 90 3.56 6.76 6.77
C GLU A 90 3.93 8.08 6.09
N SER A 91 5.20 8.46 6.16
CA SER A 91 5.71 9.64 5.46
C SER A 91 7.22 9.55 5.22
N ALA A 92 7.69 10.32 4.25
CA ALA A 92 9.10 10.52 3.97
C ALA A 92 9.33 11.93 3.41
N GLU A 93 10.58 12.37 3.40
CA GLU A 93 11.00 13.58 2.71
C GLU A 93 11.71 13.22 1.40
N ARG A 94 11.54 14.06 0.38
CA ARG A 94 12.15 13.89 -0.94
C ARG A 94 12.78 15.18 -1.43
N GLU A 95 14.00 15.08 -1.96
CA GLU A 95 14.64 16.17 -2.71
C GLU A 95 14.03 16.28 -4.12
N LYS A 96 13.85 15.13 -4.78
CA LYS A 96 13.21 15.02 -6.09
C LYS A 96 11.85 14.31 -5.98
N ILE A 97 10.83 14.89 -6.60
CA ILE A 97 9.48 14.34 -6.61
C ILE A 97 9.40 13.22 -7.66
N ASP A 98 9.77 12.00 -7.26
CA ASP A 98 9.61 10.78 -8.05
C ASP A 98 9.11 9.62 -7.18
N ALA A 99 8.78 8.50 -7.83
CA ALA A 99 8.24 7.30 -7.16
C ALA A 99 9.33 6.30 -6.72
N SER A 100 10.62 6.65 -6.81
CA SER A 100 11.71 5.73 -6.45
C SER A 100 11.81 5.56 -4.93
N ASP A 101 11.96 4.34 -4.44
CA ASP A 101 12.16 4.06 -3.00
C ASP A 101 13.51 4.59 -2.49
N LEU A 102 14.52 4.68 -3.37
CA LEU A 102 15.87 5.13 -3.01
C LEU A 102 15.94 6.63 -2.71
N GLY A 103 15.01 7.43 -3.25
CA GLY A 103 14.96 8.88 -3.05
C GLY A 103 14.33 9.33 -1.73
N MET A 104 13.86 8.39 -0.89
CA MET A 104 13.24 8.71 0.40
C MET A 104 14.28 8.98 1.49
N GLN A 105 14.08 10.09 2.20
CA GLN A 105 14.82 10.49 3.39
C GLN A 105 13.86 10.66 4.57
N ASN A 106 14.39 10.72 5.80
CA ASN A 106 13.61 10.98 7.02
C ASN A 106 12.32 10.14 7.12
N ILE A 107 12.44 8.84 6.82
CA ILE A 107 11.32 7.90 6.71
C ILE A 107 10.69 7.66 8.08
N VAL A 108 9.37 7.85 8.14
CA VAL A 108 8.51 7.49 9.27
C VAL A 108 7.73 6.23 8.90
N LEU A 109 7.93 5.15 9.66
CA LEU A 109 7.26 3.88 9.44
C LEU A 109 5.87 3.85 10.09
N ARG A 110 4.97 3.07 9.51
CA ARG A 110 3.72 2.64 10.13
C ARG A 110 3.97 1.49 11.10
N ASP A 111 3.16 1.41 12.14
CA ASP A 111 3.24 0.32 13.10
C ASP A 111 2.54 -0.96 12.59
N LEU A 112 3.16 -1.62 11.60
CA LEU A 112 2.61 -2.84 11.02
C LEU A 112 2.45 -3.97 12.04
N VAL A 113 3.40 -4.11 12.97
CA VAL A 113 3.33 -5.09 14.06
C VAL A 113 2.16 -4.79 15.00
N GLY A 114 1.89 -3.52 15.31
CA GLY A 114 0.70 -3.09 16.03
C GLY A 114 -0.59 -3.54 15.33
N TYR A 115 -0.72 -3.27 14.02
CA TYR A 115 -1.88 -3.73 13.25
C TYR A 115 -2.00 -5.26 13.26
N LEU A 116 -0.90 -6.02 13.14
CA LEU A 116 -0.98 -7.49 13.20
C LEU A 116 -1.47 -8.03 14.55
N LYS A 117 -1.24 -7.31 15.65
CA LYS A 117 -1.83 -7.66 16.95
C LYS A 117 -3.34 -7.37 17.01
N GLU A 118 -3.80 -6.32 16.33
CA GLU A 118 -5.23 -5.98 16.23
C GLU A 118 -6.00 -6.92 15.29
N PHE A 119 -5.33 -7.48 14.29
CA PHE A 119 -5.89 -8.41 13.30
C PHE A 119 -5.22 -9.79 13.38
N PRO A 120 -5.45 -10.57 14.46
CA PRO A 120 -4.72 -11.81 14.74
C PRO A 120 -5.02 -12.95 13.75
N ASN A 121 -6.06 -12.80 12.92
CA ASN A 121 -6.39 -13.78 11.87
C ASN A 121 -5.47 -13.66 10.64
N VAL A 122 -4.66 -12.59 10.53
CA VAL A 122 -3.73 -12.42 9.43
C VAL A 122 -2.57 -13.40 9.59
N ASP A 123 -2.55 -14.42 8.73
CA ASP A 123 -1.52 -15.47 8.70
C ASP A 123 -0.53 -15.29 7.55
N THR A 124 -0.86 -14.44 6.57
CA THR A 124 -0.08 -14.28 5.34
C THR A 124 0.21 -12.81 5.06
N LEU A 125 1.49 -12.49 4.86
CA LEU A 125 1.94 -11.20 4.37
C LEU A 125 2.41 -11.33 2.92
N LEU A 126 1.89 -10.47 2.04
CA LEU A 126 2.24 -10.41 0.63
C LEU A 126 2.98 -9.09 0.36
N PHE A 127 4.30 -9.15 0.34
CA PHE A 127 5.13 -7.99 0.05
C PHE A 127 5.13 -7.68 -1.45
N THR A 128 4.75 -6.46 -1.80
CA THR A 128 4.69 -5.98 -3.19
C THR A 128 5.70 -4.87 -3.39
N GLY A 129 6.87 -5.26 -3.89
CA GLY A 129 8.01 -4.38 -4.14
C GLY A 129 9.25 -5.22 -4.46
N GLY A 130 10.26 -4.61 -5.09
CA GLY A 130 11.54 -5.28 -5.31
C GLY A 130 12.27 -5.54 -3.99
N ASN A 131 13.18 -6.52 -3.99
CA ASN A 131 14.12 -6.73 -2.89
C ASN A 131 15.21 -5.65 -2.93
N SER A 132 14.85 -4.43 -2.52
CA SER A 132 15.70 -3.25 -2.55
C SER A 132 15.87 -2.65 -1.15
N LYS A 133 16.92 -1.86 -0.98
CA LYS A 133 17.01 -0.92 0.14
C LYS A 133 15.80 0.01 0.07
N ASN A 134 15.09 0.17 1.18
CA ASN A 134 13.81 0.89 1.29
C ASN A 134 12.59 0.19 0.65
N GLY A 135 12.69 -1.08 0.27
CA GLY A 135 11.53 -1.88 -0.08
C GLY A 135 10.68 -2.24 1.15
N PRO A 136 9.47 -2.81 0.94
CA PRO A 136 8.53 -3.05 2.02
C PRO A 136 9.02 -4.16 2.96
N GLU A 137 9.62 -5.22 2.43
CA GLU A 137 10.22 -6.30 3.24
C GLU A 137 11.41 -5.78 4.08
N TYR A 138 12.27 -4.93 3.49
CA TYR A 138 13.39 -4.32 4.18
C TYR A 138 12.90 -3.48 5.38
N PHE A 139 11.89 -2.64 5.17
CA PHE A 139 11.31 -1.86 6.26
C PHE A 139 10.60 -2.73 7.29
N PHE A 140 9.92 -3.79 6.87
CA PHE A 140 9.30 -4.72 7.79
C PHE A 140 10.34 -5.38 8.71
N ARG A 141 11.43 -5.90 8.16
CA ARG A 141 12.54 -6.47 8.95
C ARG A 141 13.18 -5.44 9.89
N LYS A 142 13.26 -4.17 9.49
CA LYS A 142 13.72 -3.08 10.36
C LYS A 142 12.72 -2.86 11.51
N HIS A 143 11.44 -2.79 11.20
CA HIS A 143 10.35 -2.59 12.16
C HIS A 143 10.29 -3.72 13.21
N LEU A 144 10.47 -4.98 12.78
CA LEU A 144 10.51 -6.14 13.69
C LEU A 144 11.58 -6.00 14.79
N LYS A 145 12.72 -5.37 14.50
CA LYS A 145 13.79 -5.17 15.49
C LYS A 145 13.36 -4.24 16.63
N GLU A 146 12.50 -3.26 16.35
CA GLU A 146 11.94 -2.37 17.38
C GLU A 146 11.06 -3.13 18.37
N TYR A 147 10.53 -4.27 17.94
CA TYR A 147 9.75 -5.22 18.74
C TYR A 147 10.56 -6.41 19.28
N ASN A 148 11.88 -6.45 19.05
CA ASN A 148 12.74 -7.60 19.36
C ASN A 148 12.29 -8.92 18.69
N LEU A 149 11.69 -8.83 17.50
CA LEU A 149 11.26 -9.95 16.66
C LEU A 149 12.28 -10.21 15.54
N LYS A 150 12.25 -11.42 14.96
CA LYS A 150 13.14 -11.86 13.87
C LYS A 150 12.39 -12.08 12.57
#